data_AF-A0A1I9HZR6-F1
#
_entry.id   AF-A0A1I9HZR6-F1
#
_cell.length_a   1.000
_cell.length_b   1.000
_cell.length_c   1.000
_cell.angle_alpha   90.00
_cell.angle_beta   90.00
_cell.angle_gamma   90.00
#
_symmetry.space_group_name_H-M   'P 1'
#
loop_
_entity.id
_entity.type
_entity.pdbx_description
1 polymer ?
#
loop_
_entity_poly.entity_id
_entity_poly.type
_entity_poly.pdbx_seq_one_letter_code
_entity_poly.pdbx_strand_id
1 'polypeptide(L)'
;MNAVNQHGFPTVEGLVALYSEGVTQKEYILATLQSVTYCLSAAQKKYLITPKTLQENGKTCDIAYDTFDCISEKIGEYCGQTP
;
A
#
# COMPACT_ATOMS: atom_id res chain seq x y z
N MET A 1 -5.64 10.81 -8.93
CA MET A 1 -5.08 10.17 -7.72
C MET A 1 -3.60 9.92 -7.96
N ASN A 2 -2.71 10.35 -7.05
CA ASN A 2 -1.26 10.14 -7.16
C ASN A 2 -0.84 8.95 -6.29
N ALA A 3 -1.24 7.74 -6.69
CA ALA A 3 -0.93 6.49 -5.99
C ALA A 3 0.58 6.27 -5.81
N VAL A 4 1.40 6.87 -6.68
CA VAL A 4 2.86 6.87 -6.61
C VAL A 4 3.39 8.31 -6.59
N ASN A 5 4.56 8.50 -5.99
CA ASN A 5 5.29 9.77 -6.04
C ASN A 5 6.06 9.92 -7.37
N GLN A 6 6.75 11.06 -7.53
CA GLN A 6 7.58 11.37 -8.70
C GLN A 6 8.73 10.39 -9.00
N HIS A 7 9.03 9.48 -8.06
CA HIS A 7 10.04 8.42 -8.20
C HIS A 7 9.42 7.04 -8.41
N GLY A 8 8.10 6.94 -8.59
CA GLY A 8 7.38 5.69 -8.78
C GLY A 8 7.18 4.87 -7.50
N PHE A 9 7.44 5.44 -6.32
CA PHE A 9 7.19 4.77 -5.04
C PHE A 9 5.77 5.05 -4.54
N PRO A 10 5.02 4.04 -4.06
CA PRO A 10 3.65 4.23 -3.61
C PRO A 10 3.53 5.19 -2.41
N THR A 11 2.43 5.94 -2.34
CA THR A 11 2.16 6.93 -1.27
C THR A 11 1.01 6.49 -0.38
N VAL A 12 1.06 6.86 0.91
CA VAL A 12 -0.03 6.57 1.86
C VAL A 12 -1.34 7.17 1.35
N GLU A 13 -1.36 8.47 1.07
CA GLU A 13 -2.55 9.19 0.63
C GLU A 13 -3.14 8.59 -0.65
N GLY A 14 -2.29 8.33 -1.64
CA GLY A 14 -2.73 7.81 -2.93
C GLY A 14 -3.29 6.39 -2.84
N LEU A 15 -2.68 5.52 -2.02
CA LEU A 15 -3.18 4.16 -1.82
C LEU A 15 -4.44 4.13 -0.96
N VAL A 16 -4.54 4.94 0.09
CA VAL A 16 -5.77 5.03 0.89
C VAL A 16 -6.94 5.52 0.04
N ALA A 17 -6.72 6.54 -0.80
CA ALA A 17 -7.73 7.04 -1.74
C ALA A 17 -8.16 5.95 -2.73
N LEU A 18 -7.21 5.18 -3.28
CA LEU A 18 -7.49 4.10 -4.24
C LEU A 18 -8.32 2.97 -3.60
N TYR A 19 -7.91 2.46 -2.44
CA TYR A 19 -8.60 1.34 -1.79
C TYR A 19 -9.95 1.73 -1.20
N SER A 20 -10.14 3.01 -0.84
CA SER A 20 -11.37 3.52 -0.24
C SER A 20 -12.31 4.17 -1.27
N GLU A 21 -11.98 4.12 -2.56
CA GLU A 21 -12.81 4.71 -3.61
C GLU A 21 -14.21 4.06 -3.61
N GLY A 22 -15.25 4.88 -3.49
CA GLY A 22 -16.64 4.41 -3.42
C GLY A 22 -17.05 3.77 -2.10
N VAL A 23 -16.16 3.69 -1.10
CA VAL A 23 -16.47 3.11 0.22
C VAL A 23 -16.91 4.19 1.20
N THR A 24 -18.04 3.95 1.88
CA THR A 24 -18.61 4.85 2.91
C THR A 24 -18.40 4.36 4.34
N GLN A 25 -17.97 3.11 4.51
CA GLN A 25 -17.79 2.47 5.81
C GLN A 25 -16.52 2.99 6.48
N LYS A 26 -16.68 3.66 7.63
CA LYS A 26 -15.56 4.27 8.36
C LYS A 26 -14.53 3.24 8.80
N GLU A 27 -15.00 2.07 9.22
CA GLU A 27 -14.20 0.96 9.70
C GLU A 27 -13.28 0.44 8.59
N TYR A 28 -13.80 0.32 7.37
CA TYR A 28 -13.02 -0.06 6.20
C TYR A 28 -11.97 1.00 5.85
N ILE A 29 -12.30 2.29 5.94
CA ILE A 29 -11.35 3.39 5.68
C ILE A 29 -10.21 3.35 6.73
N LEU A 30 -10.52 3.11 8.00
CA LEU A 30 -9.53 2.98 9.06
C LEU A 30 -8.64 1.74 8.86
N ALA A 31 -9.23 0.60 8.52
CA ALA A 31 -8.51 -0.62 8.21
C ALA A 31 -7.58 -0.43 6.99
N THR A 32 -8.05 0.28 5.97
CA THR A 32 -7.26 0.65 4.80
C THR A 32 -6.07 1.51 5.19
N LEU A 33 -6.27 2.57 5.99
CA LEU A 33 -5.18 3.44 6.46
C LEU A 33 -4.12 2.67 7.26
N GLN A 34 -4.55 1.79 8.16
CA GLN A 34 -3.65 0.96 8.96
C GLN A 34 -2.86 -0.01 8.09
N SER A 35 -3.54 -0.70 7.17
CA SER A 35 -2.95 -1.67 6.24
C SER A 35 -1.92 -1.02 5.32
N VAL A 36 -2.28 0.10 4.69
CA VAL A 36 -1.37 0.89 3.83
C VAL A 36 -0.13 1.33 4.60
N THR A 37 -0.29 1.88 5.80
CA THR A 37 0.83 2.36 6.63
C THR A 37 1.78 1.21 6.98
N TYR A 38 1.24 0.07 7.38
CA TYR A 38 2.02 -1.12 7.71
C TYR A 38 2.78 -1.66 6.49
N CYS A 39 2.07 -1.88 5.38
CA CYS A 39 2.64 -2.50 4.18
C CYS A 39 3.69 -1.61 3.50
N LEU A 40 3.52 -0.29 3.50
CA LEU A 40 4.57 0.62 3.01
C LEU A 40 5.82 0.58 3.87
N SER A 41 5.67 0.52 5.20
CA SER A 41 6.82 0.35 6.10
C SER A 41 7.53 -0.98 5.87
N ALA A 42 6.77 -2.05 5.64
CA ALA A 42 7.30 -3.37 5.33
C ALA A 42 8.05 -3.39 3.99
N ALA A 43 7.46 -2.82 2.93
CA ALA A 43 8.08 -2.71 1.61
C ALA A 43 9.36 -1.86 1.67
N GLN A 44 9.34 -0.74 2.39
CA GLN A 44 10.53 0.10 2.57
C GLN A 44 11.70 -0.66 3.19
N LYS A 45 11.42 -1.52 4.18
CA LYS A 45 12.42 -2.39 4.81
C LYS A 45 12.86 -3.54 3.89
N LYS A 46 11.93 -4.22 3.23
CA LYS A 46 12.19 -5.38 2.35
C LYS A 46 13.09 -5.01 1.18
N TYR A 47 12.82 -3.87 0.54
CA TYR A 47 13.52 -3.45 -0.68
C TYR A 47 14.68 -2.50 -0.43
N LEU A 48 14.98 -2.16 0.83
CA LEU A 48 16.00 -1.19 1.23
C LEU A 48 15.89 0.07 0.36
N ILE A 49 14.70 0.67 0.36
CA ILE A 49 14.34 1.67 -0.64
C ILE A 49 15.23 2.90 -0.49
N THR A 50 15.98 3.17 -1.56
CA THR A 50 16.79 4.36 -1.77
C THR A 50 16.41 4.96 -3.12
N PRO A 51 16.68 6.24 -3.37
CA PRO A 51 16.44 6.84 -4.70
C PRO A 51 17.12 6.06 -5.83
N LYS A 52 18.26 5.42 -5.55
CA LYS A 52 19.00 4.59 -6.50
C LYS A 52 18.29 3.27 -6.81
N THR A 53 17.75 2.58 -5.79
CA THR A 53 17.07 1.29 -6.00
C THR A 53 15.72 1.43 -6.70
N LEU A 54 15.07 2.58 -6.62
CA LEU A 54 13.84 2.89 -7.38
C LEU A 54 14.08 3.14 -8.87
N GLN A 55 15.31 3.47 -9.26
CA GLN A 55 15.70 3.68 -10.66
C GLN A 55 16.16 2.39 -11.34
N GLU A 56 16.29 1.29 -10.60
CA GLU A 56 16.62 -0.02 -11.16
C GLU A 56 15.38 -0.59 -11.88
N ASN A 57 15.53 -0.89 -13.17
CA ASN A 57 14.45 -1.43 -14.00
C ASN A 57 13.84 -2.69 -13.37
N GLY A 58 12.51 -2.72 -13.24
CA GLY A 58 11.75 -3.87 -12.73
C GLY A 58 11.42 -3.81 -11.24
N LYS A 59 12.26 -3.19 -10.40
CA LYS A 59 12.02 -3.14 -8.94
C LYS A 59 10.76 -2.38 -8.55
N THR A 60 10.37 -1.38 -9.33
CA THR A 60 9.15 -0.61 -9.07
C THR A 60 7.89 -1.46 -9.25
N CYS A 61 7.87 -2.40 -10.21
CA CYS A 61 6.77 -3.34 -10.39
C CYS A 61 6.68 -4.34 -9.23
N ASP A 62 7.82 -4.88 -8.79
CA ASP A 62 7.87 -5.80 -7.66
C ASP A 62 7.41 -5.13 -6.36
N ILE A 63 7.94 -3.92 -6.09
CA ILE A 63 7.53 -3.11 -4.92
C ILE A 63 6.03 -2.85 -4.95
N ALA A 64 5.48 -2.48 -6.13
CA ALA A 64 4.05 -2.24 -6.28
C ALA A 64 3.25 -3.51 -5.99
N TYR A 65 3.59 -4.63 -6.63
CA TYR A 65 2.92 -5.91 -6.46
C TYR A 65 2.89 -6.33 -4.99
N ASP A 66 4.05 -6.39 -4.34
CA ASP A 66 4.16 -6.79 -2.93
C ASP A 66 3.40 -5.85 -1.99
N THR A 67 3.40 -4.55 -2.30
CA THR A 67 2.65 -3.57 -1.51
C THR A 67 1.14 -3.79 -1.65
N PHE A 68 0.64 -3.99 -2.87
CA PHE A 68 -0.79 -4.23 -3.11
C PHE A 68 -1.26 -5.54 -2.50
N ASP A 69 -0.47 -6.60 -2.65
CA ASP A 69 -0.76 -7.93 -2.10
C ASP A 69 -0.86 -7.86 -0.57
N CYS A 70 0.15 -7.29 0.09
CA CYS A 70 0.14 -7.07 1.54
C CYS A 70 -1.09 -6.27 2.02
N ILE A 71 -1.46 -5.19 1.33
CA ILE A 71 -2.61 -4.36 1.73
C ILE A 71 -3.90 -5.17 1.61
N SER A 72 -4.06 -5.91 0.51
CA SER A 72 -5.24 -6.75 0.28
C SER A 72 -5.38 -7.82 1.35
N GLU A 73 -4.28 -8.49 1.71
CA GLU A 73 -4.25 -9.46 2.81
C GLU A 73 -4.62 -8.82 4.15
N LYS A 74 -4.05 -7.65 4.49
CA LYS A 74 -4.32 -6.96 5.77
C LYS A 74 -5.74 -6.42 5.89
N ILE A 75 -6.32 -5.91 4.81
CA ILE A 75 -7.74 -5.54 4.79
C ILE A 75 -8.61 -6.79 4.94
N GLY A 76 -8.26 -7.89 4.25
CA GLY A 76 -8.94 -9.18 4.37
C GLY A 76 -8.93 -9.73 5.80
N GLU A 77 -7.80 -9.65 6.52
CA GLU A 77 -7.70 -10.02 7.94
C GLU A 77 -8.65 -9.20 8.82
N TYR A 78 -8.87 -7.93 8.50
CA TYR A 78 -9.79 -7.06 9.24
C TYR A 78 -11.25 -7.38 8.95
N CYS A 79 -11.62 -7.58 7.68
CA CYS A 79 -12.98 -7.87 7.25
C CYS A 79 -13.40 -9.33 7.46
N GLY A 80 -12.45 -10.26 7.58
CA GLY A 80 -12.69 -11.69 7.80
C GLY A 80 -12.89 -12.09 9.25
N GLN A 81 -12.74 -11.15 10.20
CA GLN A 81 -13.08 -11.38 11.61
C GLN A 81 -14.60 -11.32 11.81
N THR A 82 -15.29 -12.41 11.48
CA THR A 82 -16.60 -12.71 12.10
C THR A 82 -16.39 -13.07 13.58
N PRO A 83 -17.24 -12.57 14.50
CA PRO A 83 -17.24 -12.97 15.91
C PRO A 83 -17.37 -14.48 16.12
#